data_AF-A0A8H6E2Y8-F1
#
_entry.id   AF-A0A8H6E2Y8-F1
#
_cell.length_a   1.000
_cell.length_b   1.000
_cell.length_c   1.000
_cell.angle_alpha   90.00
_cell.angle_beta   90.00
_cell.angle_gamma   90.00
#
_symmetry.space_group_name_H-M   'P 1'
#
loop_
_entity.id
_entity.type
_entity.pdbx_description
1 polymer ?
#
loop_
_entity_poly.entity_id
_entity_poly.type
_entity_poly.pdbx_seq_one_letter_code
_entity_poly.pdbx_strand_id
1 'polypeptide(L)'
;MTFFSGPHGLSEPAPRFETVLLIASDAGILAIKPYVEQVFHCIKKKTSKTRRLCLVWHVSGQQMGMNLMTEMAGWINRLIFYNEEDKTHMLQTMVFDPKRLIGLIPGESGMRGQISRDSPKFNVILGNEVEGHRQRLAEDVKAERGKMLVLVSASDEVRDDLYQSAKGYLRWIQ
;
A
#
# COMPACT_ATOMS: atom_id res chain seq x y z
N MET A 1 -11.80 3.67 -9.63
CA MET A 1 -10.66 3.89 -8.73
C MET A 1 -10.84 5.24 -8.07
N THR A 2 -10.66 5.37 -6.77
CA THR A 2 -10.65 6.68 -6.11
C THR A 2 -9.22 6.96 -5.65
N PHE A 3 -8.67 8.12 -6.03
CA PHE A 3 -7.30 8.54 -5.71
C PHE A 3 -7.34 9.67 -4.69
N PHE A 4 -6.64 9.51 -3.57
CA PHE A 4 -6.50 10.54 -2.54
C PHE A 4 -5.04 10.84 -2.25
N SER A 5 -4.71 12.13 -2.25
CA SER A 5 -3.38 12.64 -1.91
C SER A 5 -3.50 13.70 -0.82
N GLY A 6 -2.90 13.48 0.35
CA GLY A 6 -2.80 14.50 1.39
C GLY A 6 -2.44 13.97 2.78
N PRO A 7 -1.80 14.79 3.65
CA PRO A 7 -1.46 14.43 5.04
C PRO A 7 -2.69 14.37 5.96
N HIS A 8 -3.82 14.96 5.54
CA HIS A 8 -5.07 14.98 6.26
C HIS A 8 -6.23 14.72 5.28
N GLY A 9 -6.60 13.46 5.08
CA GLY A 9 -7.75 13.17 4.22
C GLY A 9 -7.97 11.70 3.93
N LEU A 10 -8.57 10.97 4.87
CA LEU A 10 -10.01 10.62 4.82
C LEU A 10 -10.38 9.62 5.92
N SER A 11 -11.44 9.96 6.64
CA SER A 11 -12.23 9.07 7.51
C SER A 11 -13.19 8.23 6.67
N GLU A 12 -12.79 7.77 5.48
CA GLU A 12 -13.63 6.87 4.70
C GLU A 12 -13.56 5.46 5.29
N PRO A 13 -14.70 4.80 5.54
CA PRO A 13 -14.68 3.48 6.13
C PRO A 13 -13.97 2.50 5.20
N ALA A 14 -12.78 2.06 5.62
CA ALA A 14 -12.07 0.87 5.13
C ALA A 14 -12.98 -0.28 4.63
N PRO A 15 -14.11 -0.62 5.29
CA PRO A 15 -14.99 -1.72 4.85
C PRO A 15 -15.66 -1.57 3.47
N ARG A 16 -15.60 -0.40 2.81
CA ARG A 16 -16.24 -0.19 1.49
C ARG A 16 -15.36 -0.55 0.29
N PHE A 17 -14.06 -0.74 0.50
CA PHE A 17 -13.11 -1.01 -0.57
C PHE A 17 -12.61 -2.44 -0.52
N GLU A 18 -12.66 -3.10 -1.67
CA GLU A 18 -12.20 -4.49 -1.82
C GLU A 18 -10.68 -4.54 -2.03
N THR A 19 -10.14 -3.59 -2.81
CA THR A 19 -8.70 -3.43 -3.03
C THR A 19 -8.26 -2.06 -2.53
N VAL A 20 -7.19 -2.03 -1.75
CA VAL A 20 -6.60 -0.81 -1.18
C VAL A 20 -5.10 -0.80 -1.48
N LEU A 21 -4.66 0.21 -2.23
CA LEU A 21 -3.25 0.48 -2.52
C LEU A 21 -2.81 1.74 -1.77
N LEU A 22 -1.78 1.58 -0.94
CA LEU A 22 -1.23 2.63 -0.09
C LEU A 22 0.21 2.89 -0.52
N ILE A 23 0.53 4.15 -0.81
CA ILE A 23 1.85 4.53 -1.31
C ILE A 23 2.41 5.65 -0.45
N ALA A 24 3.56 5.40 0.16
CA ALA A 24 4.27 6.37 0.98
C ALA A 24 5.71 6.58 0.55
N SER A 25 6.22 7.79 0.71
CA SER A 25 7.66 8.07 0.67
C SER A 25 8.16 8.60 2.01
N ASP A 26 9.31 8.11 2.48
CA ASP A 26 9.96 8.57 3.72
C ASP A 26 8.95 8.70 4.88
N ALA A 27 8.86 9.88 5.49
CA ALA A 27 7.99 10.19 6.63
C ALA A 27 6.49 10.07 6.29
N GLY A 28 6.12 10.07 5.00
CA GLY A 28 4.74 9.88 4.57
C GLY A 28 4.12 8.56 5.06
N ILE A 29 4.94 7.56 5.39
CA ILE A 29 4.50 6.30 5.99
C ILE A 29 3.83 6.50 7.35
N LEU A 30 4.24 7.52 8.10
CA LEU A 30 3.68 7.85 9.43
C LEU A 30 2.20 8.25 9.31
N ALA A 31 1.84 8.96 8.25
CA ALA A 31 0.45 9.35 8.00
C ALA A 31 -0.42 8.15 7.57
N ILE A 32 0.18 7.16 6.89
CA ILE A 32 -0.52 5.95 6.42
C ILE A 32 -0.70 4.91 7.53
N LYS A 33 0.26 4.83 8.46
CA LYS A 33 0.26 3.86 9.58
C LYS A 33 -1.08 3.68 10.29
N PRO A 34 -1.75 4.73 10.81
CA PRO A 34 -3.02 4.55 11.53
C PRO A 34 -4.13 3.95 10.66
N TYR A 35 -4.15 4.29 9.36
CA TYR A 35 -5.11 3.72 8.42
C TYR A 35 -4.85 2.23 8.17
N VAL A 36 -3.58 1.83 8.00
CA VAL A 36 -3.21 0.40 7.87
C VAL A 36 -3.63 -0.38 9.11
N GLU A 37 -3.32 0.13 10.30
CA GLU A 37 -3.68 -0.52 11.56
C GLU A 37 -5.20 -0.68 11.72
N GLN A 38 -5.98 0.34 11.32
CA GLN A 38 -7.43 0.29 11.30
C GLN A 38 -7.96 -0.77 10.33
N VAL A 39 -7.44 -0.82 9.09
CA VAL A 39 -7.84 -1.82 8.08
C VAL A 39 -7.55 -3.23 8.60
N PHE A 40 -6.35 -3.46 9.15
CA PHE A 40 -5.97 -4.73 9.76
C PHE A 40 -6.92 -5.14 10.88
N HIS A 41 -7.23 -4.21 11.78
CA HIS A 41 -8.17 -4.46 12.86
C HIS A 41 -9.58 -4.81 12.33
N CYS A 42 -10.07 -4.11 11.31
CA CYS A 42 -11.36 -4.41 10.68
C CYS A 42 -11.37 -5.78 9.99
N ILE A 43 -10.26 -6.18 9.35
CA ILE A 43 -10.06 -7.50 8.75
C ILE A 43 -10.09 -8.58 9.84
N LYS A 44 -9.33 -8.42 10.93
CA LYS A 44 -9.30 -9.37 12.06
C LYS A 44 -10.69 -9.58 12.67
N LYS A 45 -11.49 -8.52 12.79
CA LYS A 45 -12.87 -8.60 13.27
C LYS A 45 -13.88 -9.11 12.24
N LYS A 46 -13.44 -9.47 11.02
CA LYS A 46 -14.29 -9.86 9.88
C LYS A 46 -15.37 -8.82 9.53
N THR A 47 -15.06 -7.54 9.77
CA THR A 47 -15.97 -6.41 9.54
C THR A 47 -15.65 -5.66 8.24
N SER A 48 -14.59 -6.04 7.53
CA SER A 48 -14.17 -5.43 6.26
C SER A 48 -14.48 -6.31 5.06
N LYS A 49 -14.87 -5.69 3.94
CA LYS A 49 -14.90 -6.33 2.62
C LYS A 49 -13.55 -6.27 1.90
N THR A 50 -12.54 -5.65 2.49
CA THR A 50 -11.20 -5.61 1.89
C THR A 50 -10.69 -7.02 1.72
N ARG A 51 -10.32 -7.40 0.50
CA ARG A 51 -9.71 -8.68 0.14
C ARG A 51 -8.23 -8.52 -0.17
N ARG A 52 -7.81 -7.29 -0.52
CA ARG A 52 -6.46 -6.97 -0.96
C ARG A 52 -5.98 -5.65 -0.36
N LEU A 53 -4.84 -5.70 0.33
CA LEU A 53 -4.12 -4.54 0.84
C LEU A 53 -2.69 -4.55 0.30
N CYS A 54 -2.29 -3.52 -0.43
CA CYS A 54 -0.94 -3.36 -0.96
C CYS A 54 -0.30 -2.12 -0.36
N LEU A 55 0.79 -2.29 0.38
CA LEU A 55 1.56 -1.20 0.98
C LEU A 55 2.87 -1.04 0.23
N VAL A 56 3.10 0.15 -0.33
CA VAL A 56 4.33 0.53 -1.02
C VAL A 56 5.02 1.62 -0.20
N TRP A 57 6.26 1.39 0.20
CA TRP A 57 7.08 2.36 0.90
C TRP A 57 8.37 2.64 0.14
N HIS A 58 8.59 3.89 -0.25
CA HIS A 58 9.82 4.36 -0.89
C HIS A 58 10.68 5.11 0.13
N VAL A 59 11.88 4.58 0.40
CA VAL A 59 12.84 5.14 1.36
C VAL A 59 13.93 5.87 0.60
N SER A 60 13.80 7.18 0.51
CA SER A 60 14.77 8.06 -0.14
C SER A 60 15.79 8.64 0.84
N GLY A 61 15.43 8.70 2.13
CA GLY A 61 16.23 9.29 3.21
C GLY A 61 16.27 10.82 3.20
N GLN A 62 15.48 11.49 2.36
CA GLN A 62 15.50 12.95 2.24
C GLN A 62 14.70 13.65 3.35
N GLN A 63 13.60 13.04 3.79
CA GLN A 63 12.63 13.68 4.69
C GLN A 63 12.42 12.96 6.02
N MET A 64 13.22 11.93 6.32
CA MET A 64 13.03 11.09 7.50
C MET A 64 14.35 10.78 8.20
N GLY A 65 14.41 11.02 9.51
CA GLY A 65 15.57 10.69 10.34
C GLY A 65 15.76 9.18 10.54
N MET A 66 17.00 8.75 10.79
CA MET A 66 17.37 7.33 10.88
C MET A 66 16.63 6.55 11.98
N ASN A 67 16.33 7.19 13.11
CA ASN A 67 15.56 6.57 14.19
C ASN A 67 14.14 6.21 13.73
N LEU A 68 13.44 7.16 13.10
CA LEU A 68 12.10 6.93 12.58
C LEU A 68 12.10 5.89 11.44
N MET A 69 13.11 5.90 10.57
CA MET A 69 13.24 4.87 9.53
C MET A 69 13.36 3.48 10.13
N THR A 70 14.19 3.32 11.18
CA THR A 70 14.34 2.05 11.90
C THR A 70 13.04 1.62 12.59
N GLU A 71 12.33 2.56 13.23
CA GLU A 71 11.05 2.27 13.86
C GLU A 71 9.98 1.80 12.85
N MET A 72 9.90 2.46 11.69
CA MET A 72 8.93 2.10 10.65
C MET A 72 9.30 0.81 9.94
N ALA A 73 10.59 0.53 9.74
CA ALA A 73 11.07 -0.77 9.31
C ALA A 73 10.63 -1.88 10.31
N GLY A 74 10.80 -1.66 11.61
CA GLY A 74 10.32 -2.59 12.64
C GLY A 74 8.80 -2.79 12.63
N TRP A 75 8.03 -1.73 12.37
CA TRP A 75 6.57 -1.82 12.20
C TRP A 75 6.17 -2.63 10.96
N ILE A 76 6.83 -2.41 9.82
CA ILE A 76 6.60 -3.19 8.60
C ILE A 76 6.89 -4.67 8.82
N ASN A 77 7.99 -5.02 9.50
CA ASN A 77 8.30 -6.41 9.82
C ASN A 77 7.20 -7.07 10.65
N ARG A 78 6.62 -6.36 11.61
CA ARG A 78 5.46 -6.88 12.37
C ARG A 78 4.24 -7.10 11.49
N LEU A 79 3.95 -6.19 10.54
CA LEU A 79 2.83 -6.37 9.60
C LEU A 79 3.01 -7.61 8.73
N ILE A 80 4.23 -7.83 8.25
CA ILE A 80 4.58 -9.02 7.47
C ILE A 80 4.34 -10.27 8.32
N PHE A 81 4.85 -10.29 9.56
CA PHE A 81 4.69 -11.40 10.49
C PHE A 81 3.21 -11.72 10.78
N TYR A 82 2.37 -10.72 11.07
CA TYR A 82 0.95 -10.96 11.36
C TYR A 82 0.17 -11.52 10.17
N ASN A 83 0.48 -11.09 8.94
CA ASN A 83 -0.17 -11.60 7.74
C ASN A 83 0.14 -13.08 7.50
N GLU A 84 1.32 -13.55 7.94
CA GLU A 84 1.72 -14.96 7.88
C GLU A 84 0.98 -15.82 8.89
N GLU A 85 0.91 -15.34 10.14
CA GLU A 85 0.26 -16.03 11.25
C GLU A 85 -1.23 -16.26 10.96
N ASP A 86 -1.91 -15.23 10.45
CA ASP A 86 -3.34 -15.29 10.14
C ASP A 86 -3.65 -16.07 8.83
N LYS A 87 -2.63 -16.47 8.04
CA LYS A 87 -2.77 -17.13 6.72
C LYS A 87 -3.75 -16.45 5.76
N THR A 88 -4.02 -15.17 5.98
CA THR A 88 -5.01 -14.42 5.21
C THR A 88 -4.47 -14.06 3.83
N HIS A 89 -3.14 -13.91 3.69
CA HIS A 89 -2.46 -13.49 2.46
C HIS A 89 -3.01 -12.18 1.86
N MET A 90 -3.70 -11.36 2.66
CA MET A 90 -4.40 -10.17 2.19
C MET A 90 -3.42 -9.00 2.00
N LEU A 91 -2.35 -8.93 2.81
CA LEU A 91 -1.32 -7.91 2.73
C LEU A 91 -0.20 -8.33 1.78
N GLN A 92 0.17 -7.43 0.87
CA GLN A 92 1.48 -7.41 0.24
C GLN A 92 2.19 -6.11 0.62
N THR A 93 3.44 -6.23 1.03
CA THR A 93 4.30 -5.07 1.29
C THR A 93 5.42 -5.02 0.27
N MET A 94 5.66 -3.85 -0.30
CA MET A 94 6.77 -3.55 -1.18
C MET A 94 7.56 -2.37 -0.60
N VAL A 95 8.83 -2.59 -0.29
CA VAL A 95 9.74 -1.58 0.23
C VAL A 95 10.83 -1.33 -0.80
N PHE A 96 11.00 -0.08 -1.20
CA PHE A 96 12.02 0.35 -2.14
C PHE A 96 13.04 1.18 -1.37
N ASP A 97 14.23 0.62 -1.14
CA ASP A 97 15.33 1.26 -0.41
C ASP A 97 16.61 1.27 -1.28
N PRO A 98 16.67 2.16 -2.29
CA PRO A 98 17.79 2.20 -3.22
C PRO A 98 19.12 2.58 -2.55
N LYS A 99 19.07 3.29 -1.43
CA LYS A 99 20.24 3.77 -0.70
C LYS A 99 20.68 2.85 0.44
N ARG A 100 19.97 1.74 0.68
CA ARG A 100 20.24 0.78 1.77
C ARG A 100 20.23 1.43 3.16
N LEU A 101 19.27 2.32 3.38
CA LEU A 101 19.13 3.09 4.61
C LEU A 101 18.47 2.28 5.73
N ILE A 102 17.74 1.21 5.40
CA ILE A 102 17.04 0.39 6.39
C ILE A 102 17.63 -1.04 6.42
N GLY A 103 17.92 -1.51 7.62
CA GLY A 103 18.35 -2.89 7.88
C GLY A 103 17.20 -3.89 7.84
N LEU A 104 16.28 -3.78 6.87
CA LEU A 104 15.22 -4.78 6.71
C LEU A 104 15.82 -6.06 6.13
N ILE A 105 15.62 -7.17 6.84
CA ILE A 105 15.95 -8.49 6.34
C ILE A 105 14.72 -8.98 5.56
N PRO A 106 14.83 -9.28 4.26
CA PRO A 106 13.71 -9.87 3.52
C PRO A 106 13.33 -11.19 4.19
N GLY A 107 12.03 -11.40 4.43
CA GLY A 107 11.55 -12.68 4.95
C GLY A 107 12.01 -13.83 4.05
N GLU A 108 12.27 -15.01 4.63
CA GLU A 108 12.94 -16.19 4.04
C GLU A 108 12.33 -16.76 2.74
N SER A 109 11.39 -16.11 2.07
CA SER A 109 10.79 -16.63 0.84
C SER A 109 10.38 -15.60 -0.20
N GLY A 110 10.81 -14.33 -0.13
CA GLY A 110 10.56 -13.36 -1.22
C GLY A 110 9.08 -13.09 -1.56
N MET A 111 8.14 -13.73 -0.86
CA MET A 111 6.69 -13.68 -1.09
C MET A 111 5.97 -12.75 -0.11
N ARG A 112 6.64 -12.34 0.97
CA ARG A 112 5.98 -11.82 2.19
C ARG A 112 6.29 -10.35 2.49
N GLY A 113 7.29 -9.80 1.79
CA GLY A 113 7.61 -8.39 1.72
C GLY A 113 8.75 -8.24 0.70
N GLN A 114 8.52 -7.54 -0.40
CA GLN A 114 9.56 -7.34 -1.41
C GLN A 114 10.38 -6.14 -1.01
N ILE A 115 11.66 -6.35 -0.69
CA ILE A 115 12.61 -5.26 -0.51
C ILE A 115 13.41 -5.14 -1.80
N SER A 116 13.20 -4.06 -2.53
CA SER A 116 13.95 -3.76 -3.75
C SER A 116 14.97 -2.66 -3.49
N ARG A 117 16.11 -2.77 -4.18
CA ARG A 117 17.16 -1.74 -4.24
C ARG A 117 16.98 -0.81 -5.43
N ASP A 118 15.95 -1.05 -6.25
CA ASP A 118 15.61 -0.18 -7.35
C ASP A 118 14.65 0.92 -6.88
N SER A 119 14.53 1.98 -7.67
CA SER A 119 13.44 2.94 -7.50
C SER A 119 12.09 2.32 -7.89
N PRO A 120 11.00 2.68 -7.20
CA PRO A 120 9.67 2.19 -7.54
C PRO A 120 9.24 2.65 -8.93
N LYS A 121 8.75 1.72 -9.75
CA LYS A 121 8.09 2.02 -11.02
C LYS A 121 6.58 2.07 -10.80
N PHE A 122 6.07 3.21 -10.37
CA PHE A 122 4.68 3.33 -9.91
C PHE A 122 3.64 3.00 -10.98
N ASN A 123 3.92 3.29 -12.25
CA ASN A 123 3.07 2.89 -13.37
C ASN A 123 2.86 1.36 -13.46
N VAL A 124 3.93 0.58 -13.26
CA VAL A 124 3.88 -0.89 -13.26
C VAL A 124 3.13 -1.39 -12.03
N ILE A 125 3.40 -0.82 -10.86
CA ILE A 125 2.73 -1.19 -9.60
C ILE A 125 1.22 -0.92 -9.71
N LEU A 126 0.84 0.28 -10.14
CA LEU A 126 -0.56 0.68 -10.34
C LEU A 126 -1.24 -0.23 -11.37
N GLY A 127 -0.59 -0.47 -12.52
CA GLY A 127 -1.13 -1.33 -13.57
C GLY A 127 -1.38 -2.76 -13.09
N ASN A 128 -0.44 -3.35 -12.35
CA ASN A 128 -0.58 -4.68 -11.78
C ASN A 128 -1.73 -4.76 -10.76
N GLU A 129 -1.87 -3.76 -9.88
CA GLU A 129 -2.97 -3.74 -8.90
C GLU A 129 -4.33 -3.51 -9.56
N VAL A 130 -4.40 -2.67 -10.59
CA VAL A 130 -5.63 -2.47 -11.38
C VAL A 130 -6.03 -3.77 -12.04
N GLU A 131 -5.10 -4.43 -12.74
CA GLU A 131 -5.40 -5.67 -13.46
C GLU A 131 -5.78 -6.80 -12.49
N GLY A 132 -5.05 -6.95 -11.39
CA GLY A 132 -5.39 -7.91 -10.34
C GLY A 132 -6.75 -7.65 -9.72
N HIS A 133 -7.17 -6.38 -9.55
CA HIS A 133 -8.52 -6.06 -9.10
C HIS A 133 -9.58 -6.40 -10.16
N ARG A 134 -9.31 -6.17 -11.45
CA ARG A 134 -10.24 -6.54 -12.54
C ARG A 134 -10.49 -8.04 -12.61
N GLN A 135 -9.44 -8.84 -12.41
CA GLN A 135 -9.56 -10.30 -12.37
C GLN A 135 -10.46 -10.75 -11.23
N ARG A 136 -10.26 -10.22 -10.01
CA ARG A 136 -11.13 -10.50 -8.86
C ARG A 136 -12.60 -10.12 -9.12
N LEU A 137 -12.84 -8.95 -9.71
CA LEU A 137 -14.20 -8.52 -10.08
C LEU A 137 -14.88 -9.40 -11.14
N ALA A 138 -14.09 -10.06 -12.00
CA ALA A 138 -14.59 -10.97 -13.03
C ALA A 138 -14.97 -12.34 -12.45
N GLU A 139 -14.27 -12.78 -11.41
CA GLU A 139 -14.51 -14.04 -10.70
C GLU A 139 -15.68 -13.94 -9.69
N ASP A 140 -15.95 -12.73 -9.17
CA ASP A 140 -16.95 -12.49 -8.13
C ASP A 140 -18.41 -12.28 -8.62
N VAL A 141 -19.37 -12.73 -7.79
CA VAL A 141 -20.80 -12.44 -7.97
C VAL A 141 -21.06 -10.92 -7.82
N LYS A 142 -21.95 -10.34 -8.63
CA LYS A 142 -22.22 -8.87 -8.69
C LYS A 142 -22.39 -8.18 -7.32
N ALA A 143 -22.88 -8.87 -6.29
CA ALA A 143 -23.10 -8.33 -4.95
C ALA A 143 -21.83 -8.12 -4.11
N GLU A 144 -20.70 -8.71 -4.51
CA GLU A 144 -19.42 -8.64 -3.78
C GLU A 144 -18.43 -7.63 -4.36
N ARG A 145 -18.75 -7.03 -5.52
CA ARG A 145 -17.88 -6.06 -6.22
C ARG A 145 -17.65 -4.81 -5.38
N GLY A 146 -16.43 -4.64 -4.88
CA GLY A 146 -16.02 -3.40 -4.21
C GLY A 146 -15.23 -2.47 -5.13
N LYS A 147 -14.98 -1.25 -4.66
CA LYS A 147 -14.13 -0.29 -5.38
C LYS A 147 -12.66 -0.50 -5.00
N MET A 148 -11.76 -0.03 -5.87
CA MET A 148 -10.34 0.14 -5.57
C MET A 148 -10.05 1.56 -5.05
N LEU A 149 -9.35 1.63 -3.93
CA LEU A 149 -8.82 2.84 -3.29
C LEU A 149 -7.32 2.95 -3.53
N VAL A 150 -6.85 4.14 -3.90
CA VAL A 150 -5.42 4.48 -3.93
C VAL A 150 -5.20 5.67 -2.99
N LEU A 151 -4.36 5.50 -1.98
CA LEU A 151 -4.03 6.53 -1.01
C LEU A 151 -2.53 6.82 -1.04
N VAL A 152 -2.18 8.10 -1.19
CA VAL A 152 -0.80 8.55 -1.40
C VAL A 152 -0.41 9.57 -0.34
N SER A 153 0.69 9.30 0.36
CA SER A 153 1.34 10.20 1.31
C SER A 153 2.83 10.24 1.00
N ALA A 154 3.22 11.15 0.10
CA ALA A 154 4.58 11.16 -0.44
C ALA A 154 5.05 12.58 -0.76
N SER A 155 6.34 12.72 -1.08
CA SER A 155 6.92 13.96 -1.60
C SER A 155 6.20 14.42 -2.86
N ASP A 156 6.33 15.71 -3.19
CA ASP A 156 5.74 16.27 -4.40
C ASP A 156 6.21 15.54 -5.66
N GLU A 157 7.50 15.20 -5.73
CA GLU A 157 8.08 14.43 -6.84
C GLU A 157 7.40 13.05 -7.02
N VAL A 158 7.23 12.30 -5.93
CA VAL A 158 6.58 10.97 -5.96
C VAL A 158 5.09 11.11 -6.28
N ARG A 159 4.43 12.14 -5.75
CA ARG A 159 3.02 12.42 -5.99
C ARG A 159 2.76 12.79 -7.45
N ASP A 160 3.63 13.60 -8.05
CA ASP A 160 3.52 14.00 -9.45
C ASP A 160 3.74 12.82 -10.40
N ASP A 161 4.74 11.96 -10.14
CA ASP A 161 4.95 10.73 -10.91
C ASP A 161 3.75 9.76 -10.81
N LEU A 162 3.20 9.62 -9.60
CA LEU A 162 1.98 8.86 -9.37
C LEU A 162 0.77 9.43 -10.10
N TYR A 163 0.62 10.75 -10.11
CA TYR A 163 -0.47 11.41 -10.81
C TYR A 163 -0.39 11.18 -12.32
N GLN A 164 0.80 11.30 -12.92
CA GLN A 164 1.02 10.98 -14.34
C GLN A 164 0.71 9.51 -14.64
N SER A 165 1.17 8.60 -13.77
CA SER A 165 0.91 7.16 -13.89
C SER A 165 -0.59 6.83 -13.77
N ALA A 166 -1.31 7.49 -12.86
CA ALA A 166 -2.72 7.26 -12.61
C ALA A 166 -3.64 7.84 -13.69
N LYS A 167 -3.20 8.87 -14.43
CA LYS A 167 -4.00 9.54 -15.47
C LYS A 167 -4.57 8.59 -16.52
N GLY A 168 -3.86 7.51 -16.84
CA GLY A 168 -4.34 6.45 -17.75
C GLY A 168 -5.55 5.65 -17.21
N TYR A 169 -5.67 5.56 -15.88
CA TYR A 169 -6.71 4.79 -15.19
C TYR A 169 -7.86 5.67 -14.67
N LEU A 170 -7.62 6.98 -14.50
CA LEU A 170 -8.62 7.96 -14.07
C LEU A 170 -9.64 8.31 -15.16
N ARG A 171 -9.33 8.04 -16.44
CA ARG A 171 -10.24 8.26 -17.59
C ARG A 171 -11.51 7.39 -17.58
N TRP A 172 -11.68 6.50 -16.61
CA TRP A 172 -12.84 5.61 -16.46
C TRP A 172 -13.87 6.09 -15.43
N ILE A 173 -13.92 7.40 -15.17
CA ILE A 173 -14.95 8.02 -14.32
C ILE A 173 -15.65 9.13 -15.12
N GLN A 174 -16.45 8.72 -16.09
CA GLN A 174 -17.66 9.44 -16.50
C GLN A 174 -18.80 8.44 -16.60
#